data_AF-A0A8J9R9Z1-F1
#
_entry.id   AF-A0A8J9R9Z1-F1
#
_cell.length_a   1.000
_cell.length_b   1.000
_cell.length_c   1.000
_cell.angle_alpha   90.00
_cell.angle_beta   90.00
_cell.angle_gamma   90.00
#
_symmetry.space_group_name_H-M   'P 1'
#
loop_
_entity.id
_entity.type
_entity.pdbx_description
1 polymer ?
#
loop_
_entity_poly.entity_id
_entity_poly.type
_entity_poly.pdbx_seq_one_letter_code
_entity_poly.pdbx_strand_id
1 'polypeptide(L)'
;MFNLAHWFIHGEVDWDNIQSKLRAICPFLSGALFGTAWAFWVDALVYTKTILHESYPFTYNLPGIVATLALIMMNMVSRDDLASMGDMYDSDEGSEGRAKIWLFLSYCVAFGAVAGSIAVLVTCVQNGQHVEVGVGGLVQSGLTLVAALLLWGFRTGDEAGYGVIR
;
A
#
# COMPACT_ATOMS: atom_id res chain seq x y z
N MET A 1 -41.58 16.04 3.68
CA MET A 1 -41.92 15.38 4.96
C MET A 1 -40.96 14.20 5.11
N PHE A 2 -40.09 14.22 6.12
CA PHE A 2 -39.03 13.21 6.30
C PHE A 2 -39.68 11.85 6.62
N ASN A 3 -39.55 10.87 5.72
CA ASN A 3 -40.21 9.57 5.84
C ASN A 3 -39.29 8.56 6.54
N LEU A 4 -39.47 8.40 7.85
CA LEU A 4 -38.69 7.48 8.69
C LEU A 4 -38.78 6.01 8.23
N ALA A 5 -39.88 5.58 7.59
CA ALA A 5 -40.03 4.21 7.12
C ALA A 5 -39.13 3.92 5.90
N HIS A 6 -38.94 4.89 5.01
CA HIS A 6 -38.01 4.75 3.89
C HIS A 6 -36.55 4.74 4.35
N TRP A 7 -36.20 5.50 5.40
CA TRP A 7 -34.86 5.47 6.01
C TRP A 7 -34.60 4.21 6.83
N PHE A 8 -35.63 3.53 7.36
CA PHE A 8 -35.43 2.25 8.07
C PHE A 8 -35.28 1.07 7.11
N ILE A 9 -35.90 1.15 5.92
CA ILE A 9 -35.85 0.09 4.88
C ILE A 9 -34.66 0.26 3.92
N HIS A 10 -34.31 1.51 3.54
CA HIS A 10 -33.08 1.83 2.78
C HIS A 10 -31.97 2.35 3.70
N GLY A 11 -32.11 2.15 5.01
CA GLY A 11 -31.10 2.50 6.02
C GLY A 11 -29.98 1.48 6.11
N GLU A 12 -30.12 0.33 5.44
CA GLU A 12 -28.98 -0.51 5.13
C GLU A 12 -28.04 0.29 4.24
N VAL A 13 -26.88 0.62 4.80
CA VAL A 13 -25.76 1.13 4.04
C VAL A 13 -25.52 0.15 2.90
N ASP A 14 -25.73 0.62 1.67
CA ASP A 14 -25.61 -0.16 0.45
C ASP A 14 -24.12 -0.46 0.17
N TRP A 15 -23.59 -1.43 0.91
CA TRP A 15 -22.18 -1.78 0.95
C TRP A 15 -21.65 -2.17 -0.42
N ASP A 16 -22.48 -2.78 -1.27
CA ASP A 16 -22.11 -3.22 -2.61
C ASP A 16 -21.91 -2.04 -3.56
N ASN A 17 -22.78 -1.03 -3.49
CA ASN A 17 -22.65 0.20 -4.26
C ASN A 17 -21.44 1.03 -3.79
N ILE A 18 -21.20 1.09 -2.48
CA ILE A 18 -20.00 1.74 -1.93
C ILE A 18 -18.73 0.98 -2.38
N GLN A 19 -18.74 -0.36 -2.29
CA GLN A 19 -17.59 -1.18 -2.62
C GLN A 19 -17.29 -1.16 -4.13
N SER A 20 -18.29 -1.13 -5.01
CA SER A 20 -18.08 -0.99 -6.45
C SER A 20 -17.47 0.37 -6.83
N LYS A 21 -17.96 1.47 -6.22
CA LYS A 21 -17.36 2.81 -6.38
C LYS A 21 -15.94 2.86 -5.84
N LEU A 22 -15.68 2.26 -4.67
CA LEU A 22 -14.35 2.16 -4.08
C LEU A 22 -13.41 1.37 -5.00
N ARG A 23 -13.82 0.19 -5.50
CA ARG A 23 -13.02 -0.61 -6.45
C ARG A 23 -12.63 0.17 -7.70
N ALA A 24 -13.53 1.01 -8.24
CA ALA A 24 -13.23 1.84 -9.40
C ALA A 24 -12.24 2.99 -9.10
N ILE A 25 -12.37 3.64 -7.94
CA ILE A 25 -11.56 4.82 -7.59
C ILE A 25 -10.23 4.48 -6.89
N CYS A 26 -10.15 3.33 -6.23
CA CYS A 26 -8.99 2.94 -5.41
C CYS A 26 -7.67 2.79 -6.19
N PRO A 27 -7.63 2.23 -7.42
CA PRO A 27 -6.40 2.19 -8.21
C PRO A 27 -5.87 3.59 -8.53
N PHE A 28 -6.78 4.51 -8.87
CA PHE A 28 -6.43 5.92 -9.11
C PHE A 28 -5.93 6.59 -7.84
N LEU A 29 -6.63 6.39 -6.72
CA LEU A 29 -6.25 6.96 -5.42
C LEU A 29 -4.91 6.41 -4.92
N SER A 30 -4.66 5.11 -5.07
CA SER A 30 -3.38 4.49 -4.72
C SER A 30 -2.24 5.02 -5.59
N GLY A 31 -2.45 5.15 -6.91
CA GLY A 31 -1.49 5.76 -7.81
C GLY A 31 -1.19 7.22 -7.45
N ALA A 32 -2.21 8.00 -7.11
CA ALA A 32 -2.05 9.38 -6.65
C ALA A 32 -1.26 9.43 -5.34
N LEU A 33 -1.58 8.58 -4.35
CA LEU A 33 -0.86 8.50 -3.08
C LEU A 33 0.61 8.12 -3.30
N PHE A 34 0.88 7.11 -4.13
CA PHE A 34 2.24 6.71 -4.48
C PHE A 34 3.01 7.85 -5.19
N GLY A 35 2.36 8.54 -6.12
CA GLY A 35 2.93 9.70 -6.81
C GLY A 35 3.26 10.84 -5.83
N THR A 36 2.36 11.15 -4.90
CA THR A 36 2.61 12.16 -3.87
C THR A 36 3.72 11.76 -2.91
N ALA A 37 3.81 10.48 -2.53
CA ALA A 37 4.88 9.95 -1.70
C ALA A 37 6.25 10.18 -2.35
N TRP A 38 6.37 9.87 -3.63
CA TRP A 38 7.59 10.10 -4.40
C TRP A 38 7.89 11.58 -4.62
N ALA A 39 6.87 12.41 -4.85
CA ALA A 39 7.05 13.85 -4.99
C ALA A 39 7.61 14.48 -3.71
N PHE A 40 7.04 14.15 -2.54
CA PHE A 40 7.54 14.62 -1.25
C PHE A 40 8.98 14.18 -0.98
N TRP A 41 9.31 12.96 -1.34
CA TRP A 41 10.67 12.47 -1.19
C TRP A 41 11.65 13.25 -2.07
N VAL A 42 11.36 13.40 -3.37
CA VAL A 42 12.22 14.14 -4.31
C VAL A 42 12.39 15.59 -3.87
N ASP A 43 11.33 16.23 -3.38
CA ASP A 43 11.39 17.60 -2.86
C ASP A 43 12.38 17.71 -1.68
N ALA A 44 12.29 16.81 -0.70
CA ALA A 44 13.23 16.77 0.43
C ALA A 44 14.68 16.49 0.01
N LEU A 45 14.90 15.65 -1.02
CA LEU A 45 16.23 15.40 -1.57
C LEU A 45 16.82 16.64 -2.23
N VAL A 46 16.02 17.32 -3.06
CA VAL A 46 16.45 18.53 -3.78
C VAL A 46 16.75 19.64 -2.80
N TYR A 47 15.88 19.88 -1.81
CA TYR A 47 16.09 20.88 -0.77
C TYR A 47 17.42 20.67 -0.04
N THR A 48 17.68 19.43 0.40
CA THR A 48 18.90 19.12 1.14
C THR A 48 20.17 19.32 0.29
N LYS A 49 20.13 18.98 -1.00
CA LYS A 49 21.29 19.11 -1.90
C LYS A 49 21.53 20.54 -2.39
N THR A 50 20.46 21.29 -2.65
CA THR A 50 20.55 22.61 -3.32
C THR A 50 20.56 23.78 -2.35
N ILE A 51 19.87 23.68 -1.21
CA ILE A 51 19.75 24.78 -0.24
C ILE A 51 20.70 24.57 0.94
N LEU A 52 20.71 23.37 1.52
CA LEU A 52 21.61 23.05 2.63
C LEU A 52 23.06 22.79 2.17
N HIS A 53 23.27 22.44 0.90
CA HIS A 53 24.57 22.03 0.35
C HIS A 53 25.27 20.90 1.13
N GLU A 54 24.52 20.13 1.93
CA GLU A 54 25.11 19.07 2.73
C GLU A 54 25.09 17.73 1.98
N SER A 55 26.17 16.96 2.15
CA SER A 55 26.26 15.60 1.62
C SER A 55 25.88 14.60 2.69
N TYR A 56 24.71 13.98 2.57
CA TYR A 56 24.29 12.88 3.43
C TYR A 56 24.57 11.52 2.77
N PRO A 57 24.74 10.44 3.55
CA PRO A 57 24.97 9.11 3.03
C PRO A 57 23.75 8.55 2.30
N PHE A 58 23.98 7.85 1.17
CA PHE A 58 22.92 7.21 0.38
C PHE A 58 22.07 6.22 1.20
N THR A 59 22.58 5.71 2.32
CA THR A 59 21.85 4.83 3.24
C THR A 59 20.54 5.43 3.76
N TYR A 60 20.42 6.75 3.85
CA TYR A 60 19.16 7.39 4.28
C TYR A 60 18.03 7.28 3.27
N ASN A 61 18.36 6.98 2.01
CA ASN A 61 17.40 6.80 0.93
C ASN A 61 16.94 5.34 0.75
N LEU A 62 17.66 4.38 1.33
CA LEU A 62 17.34 2.96 1.22
C LEU A 62 15.92 2.60 1.69
N PRO A 63 15.43 3.09 2.84
CA PRO A 63 14.11 2.72 3.35
C PRO A 63 12.98 3.02 2.34
N GLY A 64 13.03 4.18 1.68
CA GLY A 64 12.06 4.56 0.66
C GLY A 64 12.07 3.61 -0.54
N ILE A 65 13.24 3.26 -1.06
CA ILE A 65 13.37 2.31 -2.19
C ILE A 65 12.86 0.93 -1.79
N VAL A 66 13.22 0.45 -0.60
CA VAL A 66 12.76 -0.84 -0.07
C VAL A 66 11.23 -0.84 0.11
N ALA A 67 10.62 0.28 0.52
CA ALA A 67 9.17 0.41 0.60
C ALA A 67 8.50 0.29 -0.78
N THR A 68 9.08 0.87 -1.83
CA THR A 68 8.54 0.74 -3.20
C THR A 68 8.63 -0.70 -3.71
N LEU A 69 9.72 -1.40 -3.38
CA LEU A 69 9.88 -2.81 -3.73
C LEU A 69 8.86 -3.69 -3.00
N ALA A 70 8.60 -3.41 -1.72
CA ALA A 70 7.56 -4.08 -0.95
C ALA A 70 6.17 -3.86 -1.57
N LEU A 71 5.86 -2.65 -2.04
CA LEU A 71 4.62 -2.36 -2.77
C LEU A 71 4.49 -3.25 -4.01
N ILE A 72 5.55 -3.36 -4.81
CA ILE A 72 5.55 -4.22 -6.00
C ILE A 72 5.34 -5.68 -5.60
N MET A 73 6.11 -6.18 -4.62
CA MET A 73 5.98 -7.56 -4.14
C MET A 73 4.57 -7.89 -3.68
N MET A 74 3.94 -6.97 -2.94
CA MET A 74 2.59 -7.12 -2.42
C MET A 74 1.54 -7.16 -3.53
N ASN A 75 1.71 -6.33 -4.56
CA ASN A 75 0.79 -6.25 -5.69
C ASN A 75 1.06 -7.30 -6.78
N MET A 76 2.15 -8.07 -6.70
CA MET A 76 2.41 -9.18 -7.64
C MET A 76 1.67 -10.47 -7.26
N VAL A 77 1.17 -10.61 -6.03
CA VAL A 77 0.43 -11.80 -5.59
C VAL A 77 -0.99 -11.76 -6.15
N SER A 78 -1.39 -12.78 -6.92
CA SER A 78 -2.78 -12.91 -7.35
C SER A 78 -3.65 -13.33 -6.16
N ARG A 79 -4.83 -12.74 -6.05
CA ARG A 79 -5.81 -13.15 -5.01
C ARG A 79 -6.42 -14.52 -5.30
N ASP A 80 -6.44 -14.92 -6.57
CA ASP A 80 -6.95 -16.22 -6.99
C ASP A 80 -6.09 -17.36 -6.42
N ASP A 81 -4.77 -17.15 -6.35
CA ASP A 81 -3.81 -18.06 -5.70
C ASP A 81 -4.01 -18.17 -4.17
N LEU A 82 -4.76 -17.23 -3.56
CA LEU A 82 -5.13 -17.27 -2.13
C LEU A 82 -6.55 -17.81 -1.88
N ALA A 83 -7.44 -17.80 -2.88
CA ALA A 83 -8.88 -18.05 -2.74
C ALA A 83 -9.33 -19.47 -3.15
N SER A 84 -8.47 -20.28 -3.76
CA SER A 84 -8.73 -21.67 -4.20
C SER A 84 -9.11 -22.68 -3.11
N MET A 85 -9.31 -22.24 -1.87
CA MET A 85 -9.68 -23.05 -0.71
C MET A 85 -11.10 -23.66 -0.78
N GLY A 86 -11.91 -23.34 -1.80
CA GLY A 86 -13.28 -23.86 -1.97
C GLY A 86 -13.40 -25.17 -2.74
N ASP A 87 -12.49 -25.44 -3.69
CA ASP A 87 -12.58 -26.62 -4.56
C ASP A 87 -11.60 -27.69 -4.09
N MET A 88 -12.05 -28.47 -3.12
CA MET A 88 -11.39 -29.59 -2.44
C MET A 88 -10.93 -30.75 -3.36
N TYR A 89 -10.86 -30.55 -4.68
CA TYR A 89 -10.65 -31.61 -5.66
C TYR A 89 -9.53 -31.39 -6.67
N ASP A 90 -8.81 -30.25 -6.68
CA ASP A 90 -7.73 -30.03 -7.67
C ASP A 90 -6.57 -29.15 -7.17
N SER A 91 -6.17 -29.32 -5.91
CA SER A 91 -5.16 -28.47 -5.26
C SER A 91 -3.73 -28.96 -5.53
N ASP A 92 -3.00 -28.19 -6.34
CA ASP A 92 -1.53 -28.17 -6.35
C ASP A 92 -1.05 -27.52 -5.03
N GLU A 93 -1.10 -28.28 -3.93
CA GLU A 93 -0.91 -27.86 -2.52
C GLU A 93 0.36 -27.02 -2.27
N GLY A 94 1.37 -27.14 -3.15
CA GLY A 94 2.61 -26.38 -3.07
C GLY A 94 2.53 -24.92 -3.56
N SER A 95 1.57 -24.58 -4.43
CA SER A 95 1.46 -23.24 -5.04
C SER A 95 0.86 -22.21 -4.07
N GLU A 96 -0.17 -22.60 -3.32
CA GLU A 96 -0.90 -21.74 -2.39
C GLU A 96 -0.05 -21.32 -1.18
N GLY A 97 0.75 -22.25 -0.63
CA GLY A 97 1.66 -21.96 0.48
C GLY A 97 2.72 -20.92 0.10
N ARG A 98 3.18 -20.94 -1.16
CA ARG A 98 4.19 -20.00 -1.68
C ARG A 98 3.63 -18.59 -1.81
N ALA A 99 2.39 -18.43 -2.28
CA ALA A 99 1.72 -17.14 -2.37
C ALA A 99 1.52 -16.51 -0.97
N LYS A 100 1.11 -17.30 0.02
CA LYS A 100 0.95 -16.85 1.42
C LYS A 100 2.28 -16.43 2.05
N ILE A 101 3.34 -17.21 1.87
CA ILE A 101 4.68 -16.88 2.37
C ILE A 101 5.21 -15.63 1.68
N TRP A 102 5.02 -15.48 0.37
CA TRP A 102 5.43 -14.29 -0.37
C TRP A 102 4.70 -13.04 0.10
N LEU A 103 3.39 -13.14 0.32
CA LEU A 103 2.59 -12.05 0.88
C LEU A 103 3.11 -11.66 2.27
N PHE A 104 3.32 -12.64 3.16
CA PHE A 104 3.88 -12.40 4.49
C PHE A 104 5.25 -11.71 4.42
N LEU A 105 6.13 -12.17 3.53
CA LEU A 105 7.44 -11.57 3.31
C LEU A 105 7.31 -10.11 2.84
N SER A 106 6.38 -9.81 1.93
CA SER A 106 6.15 -8.44 1.46
C SER A 106 5.72 -7.51 2.61
N TYR A 107 4.86 -7.98 3.53
CA TYR A 107 4.50 -7.24 4.73
C TYR A 107 5.71 -7.00 5.64
N CYS A 108 6.53 -8.03 5.89
CA CYS A 108 7.76 -7.89 6.69
C CYS A 108 8.72 -6.85 6.08
N VAL A 109 8.91 -6.87 4.77
CA VAL A 109 9.76 -5.90 4.06
C VAL A 109 9.15 -4.49 4.15
N ALA A 110 7.83 -4.34 4.02
CA ALA A 110 7.15 -3.06 4.15
C ALA A 110 7.30 -2.47 5.56
N PHE A 111 7.05 -3.26 6.61
CA PHE A 111 7.25 -2.82 7.99
C PHE A 111 8.72 -2.55 8.30
N GLY A 112 9.64 -3.36 7.77
CA GLY A 112 11.08 -3.15 7.89
C GLY A 112 11.52 -1.83 7.25
N ALA A 113 10.97 -1.46 6.10
CA ALA A 113 11.21 -0.19 5.45
C ALA A 113 10.72 1.00 6.31
N VAL A 114 9.50 0.91 6.84
CA VAL A 114 8.97 1.97 7.74
C VAL A 114 9.81 2.08 9.02
N ALA A 115 10.14 0.96 9.67
CA ALA A 115 10.99 0.95 10.85
C ALA A 115 12.40 1.50 10.57
N GLY A 116 13.00 1.13 9.44
CA GLY A 116 14.27 1.67 8.98
C GLY A 116 14.20 3.18 8.75
N SER A 117 13.10 3.67 8.18
CA SER A 117 12.90 5.10 7.97
C SER A 117 12.73 5.87 9.29
N ILE A 118 12.05 5.28 10.29
CA ILE A 118 11.95 5.86 11.64
C ILE A 118 13.35 5.91 12.28
N ALA A 119 14.15 4.85 12.16
CA ALA A 119 15.51 4.81 12.70
C ALA A 119 16.42 5.88 12.07
N VAL A 120 16.30 6.11 10.76
CA VAL A 120 16.98 7.21 10.06
C VAL A 120 16.52 8.56 10.61
N LEU A 121 15.21 8.79 10.74
CA LEU A 121 14.67 10.03 11.29
C LEU A 121 15.20 10.30 12.71
N VAL A 122 15.19 9.29 13.59
CA VAL A 122 15.72 9.43 14.96
C VAL A 122 17.20 9.82 14.94
N THR A 123 17.98 9.21 14.05
CA THR A 123 19.41 9.51 13.91
C THR A 123 19.63 10.96 13.41
N CYS A 124 18.83 11.43 12.45
CA CYS A 124 18.88 12.80 11.96
C CYS A 124 18.51 13.81 13.06
N VAL A 125 17.48 13.51 13.86
CA VAL A 125 17.05 14.37 14.98
C VAL A 125 18.11 14.42 16.08
N GLN A 126 18.76 13.30 16.41
CA GLN A 126 19.82 13.25 17.42
C GLN A 126 21.07 14.03 17.01
N ASN A 127 21.44 13.97 15.73
CA ASN A 127 22.61 14.68 15.21
C ASN A 127 22.30 16.14 14.83
N GLY A 128 21.02 16.54 14.80
CA GLY A 128 20.60 17.89 14.40
C GLY A 128 20.86 18.22 12.93
N GLN A 129 21.17 17.22 12.09
CA GLN A 129 21.49 17.38 10.67
C GLN A 129 20.58 16.52 9.80
N HIS A 130 20.27 17.01 8.59
CA HIS A 130 19.50 16.29 7.57
C HIS A 130 18.10 15.80 7.99
N VAL A 131 17.45 16.47 8.94
CA VAL A 131 16.10 16.10 9.43
C VAL A 131 15.09 16.04 8.28
N GLU A 132 15.23 16.90 7.28
CA GLU A 132 14.33 16.95 6.14
C GLU A 132 14.36 15.67 5.28
N VAL A 133 15.55 15.08 5.09
CA VAL A 133 15.69 13.78 4.41
C VAL A 133 15.03 12.67 5.22
N GLY A 134 15.21 12.68 6.55
CA GLY A 134 14.59 11.71 7.45
C GLY A 134 13.06 11.80 7.44
N VAL A 135 12.51 13.01 7.48
CA VAL A 135 11.05 13.24 7.42
C VAL A 135 10.51 12.85 6.05
N GLY A 136 11.16 13.27 4.97
CA GLY A 136 10.78 12.93 3.60
C GLY A 136 10.76 11.41 3.37
N GLY A 137 11.79 10.70 3.85
CA GLY A 137 11.85 9.24 3.78
C GLY A 137 10.74 8.55 4.57
N LEU A 138 10.40 9.06 5.76
CA LEU A 138 9.33 8.48 6.59
C LEU A 138 7.96 8.68 5.97
N VAL A 139 7.69 9.90 5.50
CA VAL A 139 6.45 10.24 4.79
C VAL A 139 6.32 9.38 3.53
N GLN A 140 7.39 9.26 2.74
CA GLN A 140 7.39 8.41 1.55
C GLN A 140 7.09 6.95 1.88
N SER A 141 7.81 6.36 2.86
CA SER A 141 7.68 4.95 3.21
C SER A 141 6.28 4.65 3.77
N GLY A 142 5.74 5.54 4.61
CA GLY A 142 4.38 5.43 5.15
C GLY A 142 3.30 5.55 4.08
N LEU A 143 3.38 6.58 3.22
CA LEU A 143 2.41 6.76 2.13
C LEU A 143 2.48 5.64 1.09
N THR A 144 3.67 5.12 0.81
CA THR A 144 3.87 3.97 -0.09
C THR A 144 3.24 2.70 0.49
N LEU A 145 3.38 2.46 1.80
CA LEU A 145 2.71 1.33 2.47
C LEU A 145 1.18 1.47 2.40
N VAL A 146 0.64 2.68 2.65
CA VAL A 146 -0.81 2.93 2.52
C VAL A 146 -1.29 2.72 1.09
N ALA A 147 -0.54 3.22 0.09
CA ALA A 147 -0.84 3.00 -1.32
C ALA A 147 -0.82 1.51 -1.68
N ALA A 148 0.16 0.75 -1.18
CA ALA A 148 0.27 -0.69 -1.39
C ALA A 148 -0.94 -1.44 -0.82
N LEU A 149 -1.35 -1.12 0.41
CA LEU A 149 -2.51 -1.71 1.08
C LEU A 149 -3.82 -1.35 0.39
N LEU A 150 -3.98 -0.11 -0.05
CA LEU A 150 -5.17 0.33 -0.78
C LEU A 150 -5.29 -0.38 -2.13
N LEU A 151 -4.19 -0.48 -2.87
CA LEU A 151 -4.20 -1.18 -4.15
C LEU A 151 -4.47 -2.66 -3.95
N TRP A 152 -3.76 -3.31 -3.03
CA TRP A 152 -3.94 -4.73 -2.75
C TRP A 152 -5.34 -5.03 -2.19
N GLY A 153 -5.87 -4.16 -1.33
CA GLY A 153 -7.17 -4.32 -0.67
C GLY A 153 -8.35 -4.23 -1.63
N PHE A 154 -8.33 -3.28 -2.56
CA PHE A 154 -9.45 -2.95 -3.44
C PHE A 154 -9.25 -3.37 -4.91
N ARG A 155 -8.06 -3.89 -5.27
CA ARG A 155 -7.86 -4.54 -6.55
C ARG A 155 -8.80 -5.74 -6.68
N THR A 156 -9.47 -5.81 -7.82
CA THR A 156 -10.35 -6.88 -8.27
C THR A 156 -9.75 -8.24 -7.90
N GLY A 157 -10.37 -8.94 -6.96
CA GLY A 157 -10.46 -10.39 -7.09
C GLY A 157 -11.64 -10.60 -8.03
N ASP A 158 -11.41 -11.34 -9.11
CA ASP A 158 -12.48 -11.61 -10.05
C ASP A 158 -13.68 -12.15 -9.27
N GLU A 159 -14.84 -11.59 -9.57
CA GLU A 159 -16.10 -12.21 -9.22
C GLU A 159 -16.13 -13.54 -9.97
N ALA A 160 -15.69 -14.60 -9.30
CA ALA A 160 -16.03 -15.96 -9.69
C ALA A 160 -17.56 -16.07 -9.69
N GLY A 161 -18.14 -15.87 -10.86
CA GLY A 161 -19.42 -16.44 -11.25
C GLY A 161 -20.67 -15.84 -10.62
N TYR A 162 -21.03 -14.61 -10.98
CA TYR A 162 -22.42 -14.42 -11.39
C TYR A 162 -22.59 -15.10 -12.76
N GLY A 163 -22.78 -16.42 -12.70
CA GLY A 163 -23.35 -17.19 -13.79
C GLY A 163 -24.78 -16.68 -14.04
N VAL A 164 -24.88 -15.62 -14.81
CA VAL A 164 -26.05 -15.34 -15.63
C VAL A 164 -26.16 -16.50 -16.60
N ILE A 165 -26.90 -17.55 -16.21
CA ILE A 165 -27.50 -18.46 -17.18
C ILE A 165 -28.84 -17.84 -17.57
N ARG A 166 -28.85 -17.33 -18.80
CA ARG A 166 -30.04 -17.21 -19.64
C ARG A 166 -30.62 -18.59 -19.95
#